data_AF-A0A6V8IEB6-F1
#
_entry.id   AF-A0A6V8IEB6-F1
#
_cell.length_a   1.000
_cell.length_b   1.000
_cell.length_c   1.000
_cell.angle_alpha   90.00
_cell.angle_beta   90.00
_cell.angle_gamma   90.00
#
_symmetry.space_group_name_H-M   'P 1'
#
loop_
_entity.id
_entity.type
_entity.pdbx_description
1 polymer ?
#
loop_
_entity_poly.entity_id
_entity_poly.type
_entity_poly.pdbx_seq_one_letter_code
_entity_poly.pdbx_strand_id
1 'polypeptide(L)'
;MCSKNSNLTNHCALNDRTVRHEIWQRFEGNEWDAFDQLPASIRRRLNEHVYDAWSVNALILWKHYKRIYGRTPRAERALIKYLDYCERLEREAFSERYTAQCGTPYPHDAARATVLRAPGNNQKAA
;
A
#
# COMPACT_ATOMS: atom_id res chain seq x y z
N MET A 1 -32.04 20.34 21.98
CA MET A 1 -31.09 19.44 22.66
C MET A 1 -30.92 18.20 21.80
N CYS A 2 -29.80 18.08 21.07
CA CYS A 2 -29.34 16.82 20.49
C CYS A 2 -27.82 16.79 20.65
N SER A 3 -27.35 15.80 21.41
CA SER A 3 -25.99 15.67 21.92
C SER A 3 -24.94 15.61 20.81
N LYS A 4 -23.93 16.46 20.96
CA LYS A 4 -22.60 16.29 20.37
C LYS A 4 -21.89 15.16 21.14
N ASN A 5 -21.96 13.94 20.63
CA ASN A 5 -21.14 12.81 21.06
C ASN A 5 -20.61 12.14 19.79
N SER A 6 -19.35 11.81 19.59
CA SER A 6 -18.16 11.91 20.44
C SER A 6 -16.98 11.55 19.55
N ASN A 7 -15.85 12.22 19.76
CA ASN A 7 -14.56 11.91 19.17
C ASN A 7 -14.26 10.40 19.30
N LEU A 8 -14.42 9.64 18.21
CA LEU A 8 -13.69 8.41 18.02
C LEU A 8 -12.32 8.81 17.47
N THR A 9 -11.44 9.09 18.43
CA THR A 9 -10.01 9.23 18.26
C THR A 9 -9.47 8.03 17.48
N ASN A 10 -9.25 8.26 16.18
CA ASN A 10 -8.41 7.43 15.31
C ASN A 10 -6.97 7.45 15.85
N HIS A 11 -6.70 6.65 16.88
CA HIS A 11 -5.39 6.58 17.55
C HIS A 11 -4.27 5.99 16.68
N CYS A 12 -4.55 5.53 15.46
CA CYS A 12 -3.52 5.08 14.51
C CYS A 12 -2.93 6.18 13.60
N ALA A 13 -3.44 7.42 13.65
CA ALA A 13 -2.99 8.48 12.73
C ALA A 13 -1.70 9.21 13.15
N LEU A 14 -1.16 8.97 14.35
CA LEU A 14 -0.06 9.80 14.90
C LEU A 14 1.35 9.40 14.43
N ASN A 15 1.55 8.15 13.97
CA ASN A 15 2.86 7.69 13.47
C ASN A 15 2.94 7.64 11.94
N ASP A 16 1.82 7.81 11.23
CA ASP A 16 1.86 7.92 9.78
C ASP A 16 2.26 9.34 9.39
N ARG A 17 3.58 9.58 9.34
CA ARG A 17 4.15 10.84 8.83
C ARG A 17 4.08 10.94 7.31
N THR A 18 3.46 9.96 6.65
CA THR A 18 3.26 10.01 5.21
C THR A 18 1.99 10.77 4.85
N VAL A 19 2.04 11.43 3.71
CA VAL A 19 0.97 12.30 3.21
C VAL A 19 -0.03 11.52 2.37
N ARG A 20 -0.06 10.19 2.57
CA ARG A 20 -0.89 9.25 1.81
C ARG A 20 -2.37 9.60 1.93
N HIS A 21 -2.81 10.07 3.10
CA HIS A 21 -4.18 10.50 3.34
C HIS A 21 -4.60 11.72 2.49
N GLU A 22 -3.65 12.49 1.97
CA GLU A 22 -3.91 13.61 1.06
C GLU A 22 -3.92 13.16 -0.41
N ILE A 23 -3.27 12.04 -0.73
CA ILE A 23 -3.13 11.49 -2.08
C ILE A 23 -4.21 10.44 -2.38
N TRP A 24 -4.59 9.67 -1.37
CA TRP A 24 -5.45 8.50 -1.49
C TRP A 24 -6.66 8.60 -0.59
N GLN A 25 -7.82 8.21 -1.14
CA GLN A 25 -9.02 8.00 -0.36
C GLN A 25 -8.98 6.61 0.29
N ARG A 26 -9.07 6.56 1.64
CA ARG A 26 -9.25 5.32 2.38
C ARG A 26 -10.71 4.91 2.34
N PHE A 27 -10.97 3.67 1.96
CA PHE A 27 -12.32 3.10 2.07
C PHE A 27 -12.51 2.45 3.45
N GLU A 28 -13.68 2.68 4.04
CA GLU A 28 -14.07 2.09 5.32
C GLU A 28 -14.33 0.59 5.21
N GLY A 29 -13.99 -0.17 6.25
CA GLY A 29 -14.23 -1.61 6.35
C GLY A 29 -13.33 -2.32 7.35
N ASN A 30 -13.57 -3.61 7.56
CA ASN A 30 -12.69 -4.46 8.36
C ASN A 30 -11.44 -4.86 7.54
N GLU A 31 -10.28 -4.37 7.95
CA GLU A 31 -9.02 -4.60 7.23
C GLU A 31 -8.56 -6.05 7.28
N TRP A 32 -8.74 -6.73 8.42
CA TRP A 32 -8.35 -8.12 8.57
C TRP A 32 -9.20 -9.03 7.69
N ASP A 33 -10.52 -8.84 7.72
CA ASP A 33 -11.43 -9.60 6.85
C ASP A 33 -11.16 -9.32 5.36
N ALA A 34 -10.82 -8.07 5.02
CA ALA A 34 -10.49 -7.70 3.65
C ALA A 34 -9.18 -8.35 3.19
N PHE A 35 -8.17 -8.36 4.05
CA PHE A 35 -6.89 -8.99 3.80
C PHE A 35 -7.03 -10.49 3.55
N ASP A 36 -7.80 -11.19 4.40
CA ASP A 36 -7.97 -12.65 4.29
C ASP A 36 -8.70 -13.10 3.03
N GLN A 37 -9.51 -12.22 2.42
CA GLN A 37 -10.17 -12.49 1.14
C GLN A 37 -9.23 -12.38 -0.09
N LEU A 38 -8.03 -11.82 0.08
CA LEU A 38 -7.10 -11.61 -1.02
C LEU A 38 -6.31 -12.90 -1.35
N PRO A 39 -5.95 -13.12 -2.63
CA PRO A 39 -5.03 -14.19 -3.02
C PRO A 39 -3.68 -14.09 -2.29
N ALA A 40 -3.05 -15.24 -2.04
CA ALA A 40 -1.79 -15.31 -1.29
C ALA A 40 -0.66 -14.47 -1.89
N SER A 41 -0.59 -14.38 -3.22
CA SER A 41 0.37 -13.55 -3.95
C SER A 41 0.22 -12.06 -3.64
N ILE A 42 -1.03 -11.58 -3.59
CA ILE A 42 -1.36 -10.18 -3.28
C ILE A 42 -1.14 -9.90 -1.80
N ARG A 43 -1.57 -10.80 -0.91
CA ARG A 43 -1.30 -10.68 0.54
C ARG A 43 0.19 -10.55 0.84
N ARG A 44 1.02 -11.40 0.21
CA ARG A 44 2.48 -11.30 0.30
C ARG A 44 2.98 -9.95 -0.18
N ARG A 45 2.48 -9.46 -1.33
CA ARG A 45 2.89 -8.16 -1.86
C ARG A 45 2.49 -6.99 -0.95
N LEU A 46 1.32 -7.04 -0.33
CA LEU A 46 0.89 -6.02 0.65
C LEU A 46 1.79 -6.01 1.88
N ASN A 47 2.17 -7.19 2.40
CA ASN A 47 3.12 -7.29 3.52
C ASN A 47 4.53 -6.80 3.17
N GLU A 48 4.92 -6.91 1.89
CA GLU A 48 6.20 -6.41 1.40
C GLU A 48 6.17 -4.90 1.11
N HIS A 49 4.99 -4.29 1.02
CA HIS A 49 4.82 -2.89 0.64
C HIS A 49 5.49 -1.98 1.68
N VAL A 50 6.26 -0.98 1.23
CA VAL A 50 7.01 -0.06 2.14
C VAL A 50 6.09 0.63 3.14
N TYR A 51 4.87 0.84 2.69
CA TYR A 51 3.84 1.58 3.37
C TYR A 51 2.63 0.69 3.67
N ASP A 52 1.85 1.03 4.69
CA ASP A 52 0.61 0.32 4.99
C ASP A 52 -0.37 0.44 3.83
N ALA A 53 -0.50 -0.65 3.07
CA ALA A 53 -1.36 -0.73 1.92
C ALA A 53 -2.75 -1.15 2.39
N TRP A 54 -3.69 -0.20 2.45
CA TRP A 54 -5.03 -0.39 2.99
C TRP A 54 -5.73 -1.60 2.36
N SER A 55 -5.92 -2.67 3.14
CA SER A 55 -6.39 -3.96 2.65
C SER A 55 -7.79 -3.90 2.03
N VAL A 56 -8.64 -2.98 2.52
CA VAL A 56 -9.97 -2.71 1.94
C VAL A 56 -9.84 -2.17 0.51
N ASN A 57 -8.94 -1.21 0.28
CA ASN A 57 -8.68 -0.65 -1.06
C ASN A 57 -8.15 -1.75 -2.00
N ALA A 58 -7.19 -2.54 -1.53
CA ALA A 58 -6.64 -3.65 -2.30
C ALA A 58 -7.72 -4.68 -2.67
N LEU A 59 -8.67 -4.98 -1.77
CA LEU A 59 -9.79 -5.87 -2.05
C LEU A 59 -10.76 -5.30 -3.10
N ILE A 60 -11.06 -4.01 -3.06
CA ILE A 60 -11.88 -3.33 -4.07
C ILE A 60 -11.23 -3.45 -5.45
N LEU A 61 -9.93 -3.16 -5.53
CA LEU A 61 -9.15 -3.30 -6.76
C LEU A 61 -9.12 -4.76 -7.23
N TRP A 62 -8.91 -5.71 -6.32
CA TRP A 62 -8.92 -7.13 -6.66
C TRP A 62 -10.25 -7.56 -7.26
N LYS A 63 -11.39 -7.14 -6.68
CA LYS A 63 -12.72 -7.43 -7.24
C LYS A 63 -12.86 -6.88 -8.67
N HIS A 64 -12.31 -5.70 -8.94
CA HIS A 64 -12.28 -5.10 -10.27
C HIS A 64 -11.43 -5.91 -11.26
N TYR A 65 -10.16 -6.19 -10.93
CA TYR A 65 -9.27 -6.98 -11.79
C TYR A 65 -9.77 -8.41 -12.01
N LYS A 66 -10.35 -9.03 -10.97
CA LYS A 66 -11.00 -10.35 -11.06
C LYS A 66 -12.18 -10.33 -12.02
N ARG A 67 -12.94 -9.23 -12.09
CA ARG A 67 -14.05 -9.09 -13.04
C ARG A 67 -13.57 -8.93 -14.49
N ILE A 68 -12.45 -8.22 -14.72
CA ILE A 68 -11.92 -7.97 -16.07
C ILE A 68 -11.20 -9.20 -16.64
N TYR A 69 -10.32 -9.81 -15.84
CA TYR A 69 -9.41 -10.86 -16.32
C TYR A 69 -9.77 -12.26 -15.80
N GLY A 70 -10.86 -12.39 -15.03
CA GLY A 70 -11.19 -13.61 -14.30
C GLY A 70 -10.27 -13.86 -13.11
N ARG A 71 -10.45 -15.00 -12.44
CA ARG A 71 -9.56 -15.48 -11.37
C ARG A 71 -8.30 -16.13 -11.96
N THR A 72 -7.52 -15.36 -12.71
CA THR A 72 -6.33 -15.83 -13.41
C THR A 72 -5.05 -15.28 -12.78
N PRO A 73 -3.90 -15.98 -12.90
CA PRO A 73 -2.60 -15.44 -12.49
C PRO A 73 -2.27 -14.11 -13.17
N ARG A 74 -2.84 -13.85 -14.35
CA ARG A 74 -2.71 -12.57 -15.06
C ARG A 74 -3.37 -11.43 -14.29
N ALA A 75 -4.56 -11.65 -13.72
CA ALA A 75 -5.26 -10.67 -12.90
C ALA A 75 -4.45 -10.29 -11.65
N GLU A 76 -3.92 -11.30 -10.96
CA GLU A 76 -3.08 -11.08 -9.78
C GLU A 76 -1.81 -10.29 -10.12
N ARG A 77 -1.11 -10.65 -11.20
CA ARG A 77 0.07 -9.91 -11.68
C ARG A 77 -0.27 -8.48 -12.07
N ALA A 78 -1.42 -8.24 -12.68
CA ALA A 78 -1.85 -6.89 -13.06
C ALA A 78 -2.10 -6.02 -11.82
N LEU A 79 -2.76 -6.57 -10.80
CA LEU A 79 -2.94 -5.86 -9.53
C LEU A 79 -1.60 -5.62 -8.82
N ILE A 80 -0.71 -6.60 -8.76
CA ILE A 80 0.63 -6.44 -8.16
C ILE A 80 1.40 -5.31 -8.85
N LYS A 81 1.39 -5.25 -10.18
CA LYS A 81 2.02 -4.15 -10.93
C LYS A 81 1.40 -2.79 -10.61
N TYR A 82 0.09 -2.76 -10.41
CA TYR A 82 -0.60 -1.54 -10.01
C TYR A 82 -0.21 -1.10 -8.59
N LEU A 83 -0.14 -2.03 -7.64
CA LEU A 83 0.35 -1.75 -6.28
C LEU A 83 1.79 -1.24 -6.29
N ASP A 84 2.68 -1.83 -7.10
CA ASP A 84 4.06 -1.36 -7.25
C ASP A 84 4.12 0.07 -7.84
N TYR A 85 3.19 0.38 -8.74
CA TYR A 85 3.06 1.73 -9.29
C TYR A 85 2.58 2.73 -8.22
N CYS A 86 1.61 2.35 -7.39
CA CYS A 86 1.15 3.15 -6.24
C CYS A 86 2.31 3.42 -5.27
N GLU A 87 3.06 2.38 -4.90
CA GLU A 87 4.22 2.49 -4.02
C GLU A 87 5.25 3.51 -4.54
N ARG A 88 5.51 3.48 -5.85
CA ARG A 88 6.43 4.43 -6.49
C ARG A 88 5.93 5.87 -6.37
N LEU A 89 4.64 6.12 -6.61
CA LEU A 89 4.04 7.44 -6.47
C LEU A 89 4.08 7.95 -5.02
N GLU A 90 3.83 7.07 -4.06
CA GLU A 90 3.90 7.42 -2.64
C GLU A 90 5.32 7.79 -2.21
N ARG A 91 6.33 7.03 -2.67
CA ARG A 91 7.74 7.35 -2.42
C ARG A 91 8.15 8.67 -3.05
N GLU A 92 7.73 8.94 -4.27
CA GLU A 92 8.00 10.19 -4.99
C GLU A 92 7.43 11.39 -4.22
N ALA A 93 6.14 11.33 -3.87
CA ALA A 93 5.49 12.38 -3.09
C ALA A 93 6.13 12.59 -1.70
N PHE A 94 6.57 11.51 -1.06
CA PHE A 94 7.31 11.61 0.21
C PHE A 94 8.66 12.30 0.02
N SER A 95 9.42 11.93 -1.01
CA SER A 95 10.74 12.47 -1.33
C SER A 95 10.68 13.98 -1.63
N GLU A 96 9.67 14.40 -2.39
CA GLU A 96 9.40 15.82 -2.68
C GLU A 96 9.16 16.63 -1.40
N ARG A 97 8.28 16.14 -0.51
CA ARG A 97 8.00 16.84 0.76
C ARG A 97 9.18 16.82 1.72
N TYR A 98 9.91 15.71 1.80
CA TYR A 98 11.14 15.64 2.59
C TYR A 98 12.13 16.72 2.12
N THR A 99 12.33 16.83 0.81
CA THR A 99 13.24 17.82 0.23
C THR A 99 12.77 19.25 0.52
N ALA A 100 11.48 19.52 0.41
CA ALA A 100 10.91 20.83 0.73
C ALA A 100 11.06 21.20 2.22
N GLN A 101 10.98 20.23 3.13
CA GLN A 101 11.08 20.45 4.58
C GLN A 101 12.52 20.51 5.10
N CYS A 102 13.39 19.64 4.59
CA CYS A 102 14.75 19.45 5.11
C CYS A 102 15.84 20.07 4.23
N GLY A 103 15.48 20.60 3.06
CA GLY A 103 16.43 21.24 2.12
C GLY A 103 17.47 20.29 1.51
N THR A 104 17.30 18.97 1.70
CA THR A 104 18.23 17.94 1.22
C THR A 104 17.45 16.80 0.54
N PRO A 105 18.04 16.11 -0.45
CA PRO A 105 17.40 14.96 -1.08
C PRO A 105 17.12 13.86 -0.06
N TYR A 106 16.06 13.08 -0.29
CA TYR A 106 15.75 11.93 0.56
C TYR A 106 16.93 10.93 0.57
N PRO A 107 17.51 10.58 1.75
CA PRO A 107 18.73 9.77 1.81
C PRO A 107 18.62 8.41 1.14
N HIS A 108 17.44 7.77 1.16
CA HIS A 108 17.23 6.49 0.50
C HIS A 108 17.29 6.60 -1.03
N ASP A 109 16.78 7.68 -1.60
CA ASP A 109 16.86 7.90 -3.05
C ASP A 109 18.29 8.29 -3.44
N ALA A 110 18.96 9.13 -2.63
CA ALA A 110 20.36 9.47 -2.81
C ALA A 110 21.29 8.24 -2.77
N ALA A 111 21.00 7.29 -1.88
CA ALA A 111 21.72 6.01 -1.76
C ALA A 111 21.30 4.97 -2.82
N ARG A 112 20.32 5.28 -3.68
CA ARG A 112 19.71 4.34 -4.64
C ARG A 112 19.21 3.05 -3.95
N ALA A 113 18.71 3.18 -2.72
CA ALA A 113 18.20 2.07 -1.95
C ALA A 113 16.95 1.50 -2.63
N THR A 114 16.86 0.17 -2.68
CA THR A 114 15.70 -0.55 -3.20
C THR A 114 14.87 -1.10 -2.06
N VAL A 115 13.57 -1.30 -2.33
CA VAL A 115 12.66 -1.90 -1.36
C VAL A 115 13.05 -3.36 -1.14
N LEU A 116 13.23 -3.75 0.12
CA LEU A 116 13.48 -5.13 0.47
C LEU A 116 12.22 -5.97 0.17
N ARG A 117 12.36 -6.97 -0.69
CA ARG A 117 11.32 -7.96 -0.98
C ARG A 117 11.84 -9.32 -0.58
N ALA A 118 10.97 -10.20 -0.07
CA ALA A 118 11.39 -11.58 0.17
C ALA A 118 11.79 -12.20 -1.18
N PRO A 119 12.91 -12.95 -1.25
CA PRO A 119 13.32 -13.58 -2.49
C PRO A 119 12.15 -14.39 -3.03
N GLY A 120 11.78 -14.14 -4.30
CA GLY A 120 10.89 -15.06 -5.00
C GLY A 120 11.53 -16.44 -4.92
N ASN A 121 10.76 -17.50 -4.70
CA ASN A 121 11.26 -18.88 -4.68
C ASN A 121 11.83 -19.25 -6.06
N ASN A 122 13.00 -18.71 -6.41
CA ASN A 122 13.93 -19.24 -7.37
C ASN A 122 14.99 -20.00 -6.57
N GLN A 123 14.55 -21.03 -5.84
CA GLN A 123 15.45 -22.13 -5.52
C GLN A 123 15.71 -22.84 -6.85
N LYS A 124 16.67 -22.32 -7.64
CA LYS A 124 17.39 -23.19 -8.56
C LYS A 124 18.21 -24.11 -7.66
N ALA A 125 17.79 -25.37 -7.62
CA ALA A 125 18.66 -26.45 -7.20
C ALA A 125 20.00 -26.30 -7.95
N ALA A 126 21.08 -26.16 -7.20
CA ALA A 126 22.44 -26.35 -7.64
C ALA A 126 23.03 -27.44 -6.75
#